data_AF-A0A4S4NH80-F1
#
_entry.id   AF-A0A4S4NH80-F1
#
_cell.length_a   1.000
_cell.length_b   1.000
_cell.length_c   1.000
_cell.angle_alpha   90.00
_cell.angle_beta   90.00
_cell.angle_gamma   90.00
#
_symmetry.space_group_name_H-M   'P 1'
#
loop_
_entity.id
_entity.type
_entity.pdbx_description
1 polymer ?
#
loop_
_entity_poly.entity_id
_entity_poly.type
_entity_poly.pdbx_seq_one_letter_code
_entity_poly.pdbx_strand_id
1 'polypeptide(L)'
;MWFPRPPDYAAPDVRRDLIAGLTVTVVLIPQAMAYGLLAGVDPVYGLYAAVVPLLVYTLLSSSPHVAVGPTALASLLTLSGLSHLATPNSPDFLALAVVLAALTGGLQLIFGLLRLGGLVSLLSRPVLSGFVSAAALLIVASQVKSFLGLDMPRTTYLHDTVRQFLIHLDSFHWPTALLGGLTLLVLAAGKRWKPRFPVMLVWVIVATLAVYWLRLDRIGIGVVGEVPAGLPGFSVPEVGWSTVIELLPVAAVLALISFVETLSIGQALGTRHGYYHVRPNRELIALGLSKIAGSFFSAIPTSASFGRSAVLEESGGRSPLAGMISLVLLALVLLFLTPLFYYLPVPVLAAIIIFSVGKLFDLDEMQRLYRLAPRELAVLLVTFLFTLFAGLQYGIAGGVALSLTFVFLRAARPHLAELGRIPGTNAFRNVNRFEEAEVDPELLIVRFDAELYFGNAEFFGDRILGMAEERGKQLRAVVVDAHTINDLDTTGLHALEQLYEGLHSRGIALYLSGAIGPVRDFLFRSGLMERMGAEAHFLSIQDAIRYHHDRGEPRDWSRPAVQHD
;
A
#
# COMPACT_ATOMS: atom_id res chain seq x y z
N MET A 1 -21.76 13.25 -0.86
CA MET A 1 -22.98 12.54 -0.44
C MET A 1 -22.61 11.44 0.55
N TRP A 2 -23.41 11.26 1.60
CA TRP A 2 -23.20 10.19 2.59
C TRP A 2 -23.43 8.81 1.98
N PHE A 3 -24.32 8.71 0.99
CA PHE A 3 -24.57 7.50 0.22
C PHE A 3 -24.11 7.72 -1.25
N PRO A 4 -22.95 7.20 -1.67
CA PRO A 4 -22.42 7.47 -3.01
C PRO A 4 -23.26 6.75 -4.07
N ARG A 5 -23.97 7.50 -4.91
CA ARG A 5 -24.73 6.98 -6.05
C ARG A 5 -24.60 7.92 -7.26
N PRO A 6 -24.75 7.40 -8.49
CA PRO A 6 -24.80 8.24 -9.68
C PRO A 6 -25.93 9.29 -9.60
N PRO A 7 -25.76 10.48 -10.19
CA PRO A 7 -26.80 11.51 -10.21
C PRO A 7 -28.05 11.09 -11.01
N ASP A 8 -27.90 10.16 -11.96
CA ASP A 8 -28.94 9.57 -12.81
C ASP A 8 -29.56 8.28 -12.24
N TYR A 9 -29.34 7.98 -10.96
CA TYR A 9 -29.79 6.73 -10.34
C TYR A 9 -31.32 6.55 -10.38
N ALA A 10 -31.79 5.48 -11.04
CA ALA A 10 -33.20 5.23 -11.29
C ALA A 10 -33.63 3.79 -10.93
N ALA A 11 -34.92 3.47 -11.10
CA ALA A 11 -35.48 2.15 -10.79
C ALA A 11 -34.75 0.95 -11.46
N PRO A 12 -34.26 1.04 -12.72
CA PRO A 12 -33.46 -0.02 -13.31
C PRO A 12 -32.15 -0.31 -12.56
N ASP A 13 -31.57 0.69 -11.90
CA ASP A 13 -30.34 0.54 -11.14
C ASP A 13 -30.56 -0.21 -9.82
N VAL A 14 -31.76 -0.10 -9.22
CA VAL A 14 -32.15 -0.93 -8.07
C VAL A 14 -32.14 -2.41 -8.44
N ARG A 15 -32.64 -2.76 -9.65
CA ARG A 15 -32.58 -4.13 -10.16
C ARG A 15 -31.13 -4.59 -10.39
N ARG A 16 -30.26 -3.71 -10.88
CA ARG A 16 -28.83 -4.01 -11.04
C ARG A 16 -28.15 -4.25 -9.69
N ASP A 17 -28.41 -3.39 -8.70
CA ASP A 17 -27.89 -3.57 -7.34
C ASP A 17 -28.41 -4.87 -6.71
N LEU A 18 -29.67 -5.27 -6.96
CA LEU A 18 -30.22 -6.56 -6.53
C LEU A 18 -29.45 -7.75 -7.10
N ILE A 19 -29.21 -7.75 -8.42
CA ILE A 19 -28.47 -8.82 -9.10
C ILE A 19 -27.02 -8.85 -8.62
N ALA A 20 -26.40 -7.68 -8.45
CA ALA A 20 -25.03 -7.55 -8.00
C ALA A 20 -24.87 -8.04 -6.55
N GLY A 21 -25.77 -7.64 -5.65
CA GLY A 21 -25.78 -8.12 -4.27
C GLY A 21 -25.97 -9.63 -4.17
N LEU A 22 -26.89 -10.20 -4.95
CA LEU A 22 -27.06 -11.66 -5.04
C LEU A 22 -25.77 -12.34 -5.51
N THR A 23 -25.16 -11.82 -6.59
CA THR A 23 -23.95 -12.42 -7.18
C THR A 23 -22.75 -12.33 -6.23
N VAL A 24 -22.61 -11.21 -5.51
CA VAL A 24 -21.57 -11.03 -4.48
C VAL A 24 -21.78 -11.98 -3.32
N THR A 25 -22.99 -12.11 -2.77
CA THR A 25 -23.27 -13.06 -1.67
C THR A 25 -22.90 -14.48 -2.02
N VAL A 26 -23.23 -14.89 -3.24
CA VAL A 26 -22.95 -16.23 -3.77
C VAL A 26 -21.44 -16.57 -3.73
N VAL A 27 -20.58 -15.59 -4.02
CA VAL A 27 -19.12 -15.74 -3.92
C VAL A 27 -18.63 -15.56 -2.47
N LEU A 28 -19.24 -14.64 -1.73
CA LEU A 28 -18.85 -14.24 -0.38
C LEU A 28 -18.97 -15.37 0.63
N ILE A 29 -20.04 -16.19 0.61
CA ILE A 29 -20.29 -17.24 1.60
C ILE A 29 -19.15 -18.27 1.67
N PRO A 30 -18.83 -19.00 0.58
CA PRO A 30 -17.75 -19.99 0.61
C PRO A 30 -16.38 -19.34 0.86
N GLN A 31 -16.14 -18.13 0.34
CA GLN A 31 -14.90 -17.40 0.63
C GLN A 31 -14.78 -17.04 2.12
N ALA A 32 -15.84 -16.55 2.73
CA ALA A 32 -15.85 -16.14 4.14
C ALA A 32 -15.55 -17.34 5.05
N MET A 33 -16.19 -18.49 4.79
CA MET A 33 -15.90 -19.74 5.51
C MET A 33 -14.45 -20.19 5.33
N ALA A 34 -13.95 -20.18 4.09
CA ALA A 34 -12.58 -20.54 3.79
C ALA A 34 -11.58 -19.60 4.52
N TYR A 35 -11.86 -18.30 4.54
CA TYR A 35 -11.03 -17.30 5.20
C TYR A 35 -11.12 -17.36 6.73
N GLY A 36 -12.22 -17.84 7.32
CA GLY A 36 -12.27 -18.21 8.73
C GLY A 36 -11.28 -19.34 9.06
N LEU A 37 -11.34 -20.43 8.28
CA LEU A 37 -10.41 -21.56 8.44
C LEU A 37 -8.94 -21.15 8.25
N LEU A 38 -8.67 -20.28 7.27
CA LEU A 38 -7.35 -19.72 7.01
C LEU A 38 -6.88 -18.83 8.18
N ALA A 39 -7.79 -18.10 8.83
CA ALA A 39 -7.47 -17.28 9.99
C ALA A 39 -7.18 -18.10 11.26
N GLY A 40 -7.47 -19.40 11.26
CA GLY A 40 -7.30 -20.25 12.44
C GLY A 40 -8.48 -20.19 13.40
N VAL A 41 -9.67 -19.91 12.89
CA VAL A 41 -10.94 -19.98 13.64
C VAL A 41 -11.96 -20.81 12.88
N ASP A 42 -13.06 -21.15 13.54
CA ASP A 42 -14.16 -21.86 12.88
C ASP A 42 -14.75 -21.05 11.71
N PRO A 43 -15.29 -21.73 10.67
CA PRO A 43 -15.84 -21.09 9.47
C PRO A 43 -16.91 -20.03 9.76
N VAL A 44 -17.69 -20.19 10.83
CA VAL A 44 -18.77 -19.28 11.21
C VAL A 44 -18.27 -17.87 11.49
N TYR A 45 -17.09 -17.72 12.09
CA TYR A 45 -16.52 -16.40 12.40
C TYR A 45 -16.07 -15.65 11.14
N GLY A 46 -15.76 -16.39 10.07
CA GLY A 46 -15.61 -15.80 8.74
C GLY A 46 -16.92 -15.21 8.21
N LEU A 47 -18.04 -15.93 8.37
CA LEU A 47 -19.36 -15.41 8.00
C LEU A 47 -19.75 -14.20 8.86
N TYR A 48 -19.52 -14.23 10.17
CA TYR A 48 -19.78 -13.09 11.07
C TYR A 48 -18.97 -11.85 10.69
N ALA A 49 -17.72 -12.02 10.25
CA ALA A 49 -16.90 -10.94 9.73
C ALA A 49 -17.46 -10.30 8.44
N ALA A 50 -18.41 -10.94 7.77
CA ALA A 50 -19.10 -10.40 6.60
C ALA A 50 -20.49 -9.80 6.92
N VAL A 51 -20.90 -9.72 8.19
CA VAL A 51 -22.19 -9.13 8.61
C VAL A 51 -22.01 -7.69 9.10
N VAL A 52 -21.63 -7.51 10.36
CA VAL A 52 -21.58 -6.18 10.99
C VAL A 52 -20.53 -5.27 10.36
N PRO A 53 -19.29 -5.74 10.06
CA PRO A 53 -18.32 -4.91 9.35
C PRO A 53 -18.83 -4.45 7.98
N LEU A 54 -19.47 -5.34 7.21
CA LEU A 54 -20.03 -4.98 5.90
C LEU A 54 -21.12 -3.92 6.05
N LEU A 55 -22.05 -4.08 7.00
CA LEU A 55 -23.10 -3.09 7.28
C LEU A 55 -22.50 -1.70 7.56
N VAL A 56 -21.60 -1.61 8.54
CA VAL A 56 -21.04 -0.34 8.98
C VAL A 56 -20.20 0.30 7.86
N TYR A 57 -19.39 -0.49 7.16
CA TYR A 57 -18.61 0.02 6.03
C TYR A 57 -19.50 0.53 4.90
N THR A 58 -20.55 -0.21 4.54
CA THR A 58 -21.49 0.17 3.46
C THR A 58 -22.20 1.49 3.74
N LEU A 59 -22.51 1.79 5.01
CA LEU A 59 -23.16 3.03 5.42
C LEU A 59 -22.21 4.24 5.45
N LEU A 60 -20.92 4.03 5.74
CA LEU A 60 -19.99 5.11 6.02
C LEU A 60 -18.97 5.37 4.90
N SER A 61 -18.68 4.39 4.06
CA SER A 61 -17.66 4.45 3.01
C SER A 61 -17.94 5.52 1.96
N SER A 62 -16.89 5.94 1.25
CA SER A 62 -16.96 6.88 0.14
C SER A 62 -17.11 6.19 -1.22
N SER A 63 -16.89 4.87 -1.28
CA SER A 63 -16.92 4.06 -2.50
C SER A 63 -18.10 3.07 -2.50
N PRO A 64 -18.95 3.08 -3.54
CA PRO A 64 -20.06 2.12 -3.65
C PRO A 64 -19.62 0.73 -4.12
N HIS A 65 -18.45 0.59 -4.76
CA HIS A 65 -18.00 -0.66 -5.39
C HIS A 65 -17.00 -1.46 -4.55
N VAL A 66 -16.55 -0.93 -3.41
CA VAL A 66 -15.60 -1.65 -2.55
C VAL A 66 -16.37 -2.59 -1.64
N ALA A 67 -16.09 -3.89 -1.77
CA ALA A 67 -16.70 -4.93 -0.94
C ALA A 67 -15.77 -5.34 0.21
N VAL A 68 -16.16 -4.98 1.44
CA VAL A 68 -15.43 -5.31 2.68
C VAL A 68 -15.94 -6.61 3.30
N GLY A 69 -15.03 -7.40 3.86
CA GLY A 69 -15.32 -8.66 4.57
C GLY A 69 -14.03 -9.38 4.94
N PRO A 70 -14.06 -10.66 5.34
CA PRO A 70 -12.83 -11.42 5.55
C PRO A 70 -12.07 -11.56 4.23
N THR A 71 -10.74 -11.56 4.29
CA THR A 71 -9.87 -11.66 3.10
C THR A 71 -8.70 -12.57 3.39
N ALA A 72 -8.15 -13.20 2.36
CA ALA A 72 -7.03 -14.13 2.52
C ALA A 72 -5.83 -13.49 3.25
N LEU A 73 -5.50 -12.24 2.92
CA LEU A 73 -4.38 -11.52 3.54
C LEU A 73 -4.64 -11.18 5.01
N ALA A 74 -5.80 -10.60 5.34
CA ALA A 74 -6.16 -10.34 6.73
C ALA A 74 -6.24 -11.63 7.57
N SER A 75 -6.77 -12.72 6.99
CA SER A 75 -6.83 -14.03 7.65
C SER A 75 -5.44 -14.61 7.90
N LEU A 76 -4.54 -14.58 6.91
CA LEU A 76 -3.18 -15.09 7.09
C LEU A 76 -2.39 -14.23 8.09
N LEU A 77 -2.54 -12.91 8.07
CA LEU A 77 -1.95 -12.00 9.07
C LEU A 77 -2.46 -12.33 10.47
N THR A 78 -3.75 -12.58 10.61
CA THR A 78 -4.36 -13.00 11.89
C THR A 78 -3.76 -14.33 12.35
N LEU A 79 -3.68 -15.33 11.47
CA LEU A 79 -3.08 -16.62 11.81
C LEU A 79 -1.63 -16.46 12.27
N SER A 80 -0.81 -15.82 11.44
CA SER A 80 0.63 -15.66 11.69
C SER A 80 0.94 -14.85 12.94
N GLY A 81 0.19 -13.77 13.18
CA GLY A 81 0.40 -12.88 14.32
C GLY A 81 -0.05 -13.47 15.66
N LEU A 82 -0.97 -14.43 15.65
CA LEU A 82 -1.56 -14.99 16.87
C LEU A 82 -1.07 -16.41 17.21
N SER A 83 -0.51 -17.15 16.24
CA SER A 83 -0.14 -18.56 16.44
C SER A 83 0.95 -18.79 17.49
N HIS A 84 1.69 -17.74 17.89
CA HIS A 84 2.67 -17.81 18.98
C HIS A 84 2.06 -17.53 20.36
N LEU A 85 0.84 -16.98 20.41
CA LEU A 85 0.15 -16.56 21.63
C LEU A 85 -0.95 -17.55 22.04
N ALA A 86 -1.62 -18.15 21.06
CA ALA A 86 -2.68 -19.14 21.30
C ALA A 86 -2.70 -20.20 20.20
N THR A 87 -3.31 -21.35 20.51
CA THR A 87 -3.48 -22.44 19.55
C THR A 87 -4.66 -22.16 18.61
N PRO A 88 -4.50 -22.29 17.28
CA PRO A 88 -5.61 -22.10 16.34
C PRO A 88 -6.82 -22.99 16.67
N ASN A 89 -8.03 -22.48 16.41
CA ASN A 89 -9.33 -23.06 16.74
C ASN A 89 -9.61 -23.22 18.25
N SER A 90 -8.82 -22.58 19.12
CA SER A 90 -9.17 -22.48 20.55
C SER A 90 -10.04 -21.24 20.83
N PRO A 91 -10.83 -21.24 21.92
CA PRO A 91 -11.57 -20.07 22.37
C PRO A 91 -10.66 -18.85 22.62
N ASP A 92 -9.47 -19.07 23.17
CA ASP A 92 -8.49 -18.01 23.44
C ASP A 92 -8.00 -17.37 22.13
N PHE A 93 -7.71 -18.18 21.11
CA PHE A 93 -7.30 -17.70 19.80
C PHE A 93 -8.38 -16.84 19.14
N LEU A 94 -9.64 -17.26 19.25
CA LEU A 94 -10.77 -16.46 18.78
C LEU A 94 -10.84 -15.11 19.53
N ALA A 95 -10.71 -15.11 20.85
CA ALA A 95 -10.71 -13.88 21.64
C ALA A 95 -9.61 -12.92 21.17
N LEU A 96 -8.38 -13.44 20.97
CA LEU A 96 -7.27 -12.64 20.42
C LEU A 96 -7.57 -12.11 19.01
N ALA A 97 -8.17 -12.91 18.13
CA ALA A 97 -8.52 -12.47 16.77
C ALA A 97 -9.58 -11.35 16.78
N VAL A 98 -10.57 -11.44 17.66
CA VAL A 98 -11.59 -10.42 17.84
C VAL A 98 -11.00 -9.13 18.41
N VAL A 99 -10.10 -9.21 19.40
CA VAL A 99 -9.36 -8.05 19.92
C VAL A 99 -8.48 -7.44 18.86
N LEU A 100 -7.78 -8.26 18.07
CA LEU A 100 -6.95 -7.79 16.97
C LEU A 100 -7.78 -7.00 15.95
N ALA A 101 -9.03 -7.43 15.69
CA ALA A 101 -9.97 -6.68 14.85
C ALA A 101 -10.30 -5.31 15.48
N ALA A 102 -10.62 -5.28 16.78
CA ALA A 102 -10.89 -4.05 17.52
C ALA A 102 -9.71 -3.07 17.50
N LEU A 103 -8.49 -3.56 17.78
CA LEU A 103 -7.26 -2.75 17.78
C LEU A 103 -6.92 -2.21 16.40
N THR A 104 -7.02 -3.06 15.37
CA THR A 104 -6.84 -2.64 13.98
C THR A 104 -7.84 -1.53 13.64
N GLY A 105 -9.11 -1.71 14.02
CA GLY A 105 -10.16 -0.72 13.82
C GLY A 105 -9.90 0.59 14.56
N GLY A 106 -9.44 0.50 15.81
CA GLY A 106 -9.04 1.65 16.63
C GLY A 106 -7.92 2.46 15.99
N LEU A 107 -6.86 1.80 15.53
CA LEU A 107 -5.76 2.46 14.82
C LEU A 107 -6.24 3.15 13.55
N GLN A 108 -7.06 2.49 12.73
CA GLN A 108 -7.61 3.11 11.52
C GLN A 108 -8.53 4.29 11.82
N LEU A 109 -9.35 4.20 12.87
CA LEU A 109 -10.19 5.31 13.32
C LEU A 109 -9.32 6.49 13.75
N ILE A 110 -8.28 6.26 14.55
CA ILE A 110 -7.31 7.29 14.97
C ILE A 110 -6.66 7.93 13.75
N PHE A 111 -6.15 7.14 12.79
CA PHE A 111 -5.55 7.66 11.57
C PHE A 111 -6.54 8.52 10.76
N GLY A 112 -7.80 8.08 10.66
CA GLY A 112 -8.84 8.82 9.96
C GLY A 112 -9.19 10.15 10.64
N LEU A 113 -9.28 10.16 11.98
CA LEU A 113 -9.56 11.37 12.77
C LEU A 113 -8.41 12.38 12.71
N LEU A 114 -7.16 11.90 12.75
CA LEU A 114 -5.95 12.70 12.60
C LEU A 114 -5.65 13.12 11.15
N ARG A 115 -6.53 12.76 10.20
CA ARG A 115 -6.40 13.04 8.77
C ARG A 115 -5.12 12.48 8.13
N LEU A 116 -4.64 11.36 8.65
CA LEU A 116 -3.42 10.67 8.23
C LEU A 116 -3.60 9.80 6.98
N GLY A 117 -4.67 9.98 6.21
CA GLY A 117 -4.91 9.24 4.96
C GLY A 117 -3.81 9.41 3.91
N GLY A 118 -2.97 10.45 4.05
CA GLY A 118 -1.76 10.64 3.24
C GLY A 118 -0.65 9.63 3.54
N LEU A 119 -0.62 8.99 4.72
CA LEU A 119 0.42 8.00 5.08
C LEU A 119 0.45 6.80 4.13
N VAL A 120 -0.63 6.55 3.39
CA VAL A 120 -0.65 5.52 2.34
C VAL A 120 0.41 5.76 1.26
N SER A 121 0.81 7.02 1.00
CA SER A 121 1.83 7.35 0.01
C SER A 121 3.24 6.93 0.43
N LEU A 122 3.45 6.59 1.71
CA LEU A 122 4.72 6.04 2.20
C LEU A 122 4.93 4.60 1.75
N LEU A 123 3.86 3.89 1.38
CA LEU A 123 3.95 2.55 0.81
C LEU A 123 4.12 2.66 -0.70
N SER A 124 5.36 2.54 -1.14
CA SER A 124 5.69 2.56 -2.56
C SER A 124 5.10 1.33 -3.27
N ARG A 125 4.81 1.49 -4.57
CA ARG A 125 4.29 0.40 -5.42
C ARG A 125 5.17 -0.86 -5.40
N PRO A 126 6.53 -0.78 -5.39
CA PRO A 126 7.40 -1.94 -5.24
C PRO A 126 7.22 -2.70 -3.92
N VAL A 127 7.04 -1.99 -2.79
CA VAL A 127 6.79 -2.63 -1.49
C VAL A 127 5.47 -3.41 -1.53
N LEU A 128 4.41 -2.79 -2.05
CA LEU A 128 3.11 -3.45 -2.14
C LEU A 128 3.12 -4.67 -3.06
N SER A 129 3.75 -4.56 -4.24
CA SER A 129 3.87 -5.68 -5.19
C SER A 129 4.68 -6.85 -4.60
N GLY A 130 5.82 -6.55 -3.95
CA GLY A 130 6.64 -7.55 -3.27
C GLY A 130 5.91 -8.25 -2.13
N PHE A 131 5.23 -7.49 -1.27
CA PHE A 131 4.45 -8.03 -0.16
C PHE A 131 3.27 -8.90 -0.65
N VAL A 132 2.44 -8.38 -1.56
CA VAL A 132 1.25 -9.09 -2.06
C VAL A 132 1.65 -10.36 -2.82
N SER A 133 2.73 -10.33 -3.61
CA SER A 133 3.25 -11.51 -4.32
C SER A 133 3.76 -12.58 -3.35
N ALA A 134 4.50 -12.19 -2.31
CA ALA A 134 4.97 -13.12 -1.29
C ALA A 134 3.82 -13.71 -0.48
N ALA A 135 2.85 -12.87 -0.09
CA ALA A 135 1.70 -13.31 0.66
C ALA A 135 0.79 -14.23 -0.17
N ALA A 136 0.66 -14.02 -1.49
CA ALA A 136 -0.01 -14.96 -2.38
C ALA A 136 0.64 -16.36 -2.34
N LEU A 137 1.97 -16.43 -2.37
CA LEU A 137 2.70 -17.69 -2.26
C LEU A 137 2.54 -18.35 -0.88
N LEU A 138 2.60 -17.58 0.20
CA LEU A 138 2.33 -18.09 1.55
C LEU A 138 0.89 -18.58 1.71
N ILE A 139 -0.09 -17.89 1.13
CA ILE A 139 -1.48 -18.34 1.13
C ILE A 139 -1.57 -19.70 0.43
N VAL A 140 -0.99 -19.86 -0.76
CA VAL A 140 -0.97 -21.17 -1.45
C VAL A 140 -0.27 -22.23 -0.61
N ALA A 141 0.89 -21.92 -0.02
CA ALA A 141 1.63 -22.82 0.86
C ALA A 141 0.78 -23.26 2.08
N SER A 142 0.07 -22.33 2.72
CA SER A 142 -0.82 -22.63 3.85
C SER A 142 -1.97 -23.58 3.50
N GLN A 143 -2.35 -23.64 2.22
CA GLN A 143 -3.42 -24.52 1.74
C GLN A 143 -2.95 -25.93 1.41
N VAL A 144 -1.64 -26.19 1.31
CA VAL A 144 -1.09 -27.49 0.90
C VAL A 144 -1.63 -28.64 1.77
N LYS A 145 -1.73 -28.43 3.09
CA LYS A 145 -2.29 -29.42 4.03
C LYS A 145 -3.70 -29.84 3.63
N SER A 146 -4.61 -28.87 3.54
CA SER A 146 -6.03 -29.09 3.29
C SER A 146 -6.32 -29.48 1.84
N PHE A 147 -5.49 -29.04 0.91
CA PHE A 147 -5.64 -29.33 -0.51
C PHE A 147 -5.22 -30.76 -0.86
N LEU A 148 -4.13 -31.26 -0.24
CA LEU A 148 -3.61 -32.62 -0.48
C LEU A 148 -4.07 -33.65 0.56
N GLY A 149 -4.68 -33.20 1.66
CA GLY A 149 -5.12 -34.05 2.76
C GLY A 149 -3.97 -34.62 3.59
N LEU A 150 -2.89 -33.85 3.76
CA LEU A 150 -1.71 -34.25 4.53
C LEU A 150 -1.95 -34.06 6.03
N ASP A 151 -1.35 -34.94 6.84
CA ASP A 151 -1.31 -34.76 8.29
C ASP A 151 -0.01 -34.07 8.70
N MET A 152 0.04 -32.75 8.58
CA MET A 152 1.18 -31.94 8.99
C MET A 152 0.74 -30.76 9.88
N PRO A 153 1.61 -30.22 10.75
CA PRO A 153 1.28 -29.02 11.50
C PRO A 153 1.05 -27.82 10.59
N ARG A 154 0.22 -26.86 11.02
CA ARG A 154 0.14 -25.56 10.36
C ARG A 154 1.44 -24.80 10.60
N THR A 155 1.95 -24.14 9.57
CA THR A 155 3.20 -23.38 9.62
C THR A 155 2.98 -21.98 9.10
N THR A 156 3.81 -21.05 9.57
CA THR A 156 3.72 -19.62 9.24
C THR A 156 4.64 -19.23 8.09
N TYR A 157 5.82 -19.85 8.02
CA TYR A 157 6.85 -19.51 7.05
C TYR A 157 6.92 -20.51 5.89
N LEU A 158 7.36 -20.05 4.72
CA LEU A 158 7.42 -20.88 3.53
C LEU A 158 8.39 -22.06 3.70
N HIS A 159 9.58 -21.81 4.25
CA HIS A 159 10.61 -22.83 4.45
C HIS A 159 10.15 -23.95 5.39
N ASP A 160 9.43 -23.59 6.46
CA ASP A 160 8.83 -24.56 7.37
C ASP A 160 7.72 -25.36 6.68
N THR A 161 6.87 -24.70 5.88
CA THR A 161 5.84 -25.40 5.11
C THR A 161 6.46 -26.44 4.18
N VAL A 162 7.50 -26.06 3.43
CA VAL A 162 8.22 -26.96 2.51
C VAL A 162 8.86 -28.11 3.27
N ARG A 163 9.51 -27.83 4.41
CA ARG A 163 10.12 -28.87 5.26
C ARG A 163 9.06 -29.85 5.77
N GLN A 164 7.95 -29.36 6.32
CA GLN A 164 6.87 -30.20 6.86
C GLN A 164 6.17 -31.00 5.76
N PHE A 165 5.99 -30.42 4.58
CA PHE A 165 5.47 -31.12 3.40
C PHE A 165 6.35 -32.30 3.00
N LEU A 166 7.68 -32.12 2.97
CA LEU A 166 8.62 -33.20 2.63
C LEU A 166 8.63 -34.31 3.69
N ILE A 167 8.51 -33.96 4.97
CA ILE A 167 8.48 -34.95 6.07
C ILE A 167 7.20 -35.78 6.06
N HIS A 168 6.06 -35.16 5.74
CA HIS A 168 4.74 -35.80 5.84
C HIS A 168 4.19 -36.25 4.48
N LEU A 169 5.03 -36.32 3.44
CA LEU A 169 4.61 -36.66 2.08
C LEU A 169 3.93 -38.03 2.00
N ASP A 170 4.30 -38.96 2.88
CA ASP A 170 3.71 -40.30 2.97
C ASP A 170 2.24 -40.28 3.46
N SER A 171 1.79 -39.20 4.10
CA SER A 171 0.40 -39.02 4.55
C SER A 171 -0.55 -38.52 3.45
N PHE A 172 -0.11 -38.51 2.19
CA PHE A 172 -0.87 -37.98 1.07
C PHE A 172 -2.20 -38.70 0.87
N HIS A 173 -3.31 -37.95 0.82
CA HIS A 173 -4.65 -38.50 0.66
C HIS A 173 -5.20 -38.25 -0.75
N TRP A 174 -5.06 -39.25 -1.63
CA TRP A 174 -5.47 -39.18 -3.04
C TRP A 174 -6.91 -38.67 -3.27
N PRO A 175 -7.95 -39.15 -2.56
CA PRO A 175 -9.31 -38.65 -2.77
C PRO A 175 -9.44 -37.14 -2.49
N THR A 176 -8.76 -36.65 -1.46
CA THR A 176 -8.75 -35.23 -1.09
C THR A 176 -8.07 -34.40 -2.18
N ALA A 177 -6.88 -34.83 -2.61
CA ALA A 177 -6.11 -34.17 -3.66
C ALA A 177 -6.85 -34.14 -5.00
N LEU A 178 -7.53 -35.24 -5.36
CA LEU A 178 -8.33 -35.32 -6.59
C LEU A 178 -9.51 -34.35 -6.55
N LEU A 179 -10.24 -34.29 -5.43
CA LEU A 179 -11.37 -33.36 -5.27
C LEU A 179 -10.90 -31.89 -5.31
N GLY A 180 -9.78 -31.58 -4.66
CA GLY A 180 -9.14 -30.26 -4.73
C GLY A 180 -8.70 -29.90 -6.15
N GLY A 181 -8.00 -30.80 -6.83
CA GLY A 181 -7.54 -30.61 -8.21
C GLY A 181 -8.69 -30.45 -9.21
N LEU A 182 -9.73 -31.28 -9.09
CA LEU A 182 -10.94 -31.16 -9.90
C LEU A 182 -11.65 -29.82 -9.65
N THR A 183 -11.69 -29.36 -8.40
CA THR A 183 -12.22 -28.04 -8.06
C THR A 183 -11.45 -26.93 -8.77
N LEU A 184 -10.12 -26.92 -8.70
CA LEU A 184 -9.31 -25.93 -9.42
C LEU A 184 -9.55 -25.97 -10.93
N LEU A 185 -9.63 -27.16 -11.51
CA LEU A 185 -9.89 -27.35 -12.93
C LEU A 185 -11.26 -26.80 -13.34
N VAL A 186 -12.31 -27.09 -12.57
CA VAL A 186 -13.67 -26.58 -12.82
C VAL A 186 -13.74 -25.06 -12.68
N LEU A 187 -13.12 -24.47 -11.65
CA LEU A 187 -13.07 -23.02 -11.48
C LEU A 187 -12.31 -22.33 -12.62
N ALA A 188 -11.17 -22.89 -13.04
CA ALA A 188 -10.37 -22.38 -14.14
C ALA A 188 -11.12 -22.49 -15.49
N ALA A 189 -11.69 -23.65 -15.81
CA ALA A 189 -12.48 -23.87 -17.01
C ALA A 189 -13.74 -22.99 -17.04
N GLY A 190 -14.43 -22.88 -15.89
CA GLY A 190 -15.61 -22.04 -15.73
C GLY A 190 -15.33 -20.57 -16.01
N LYS A 191 -14.22 -20.03 -15.48
CA LYS A 191 -13.80 -18.66 -15.75
C LYS A 191 -13.45 -18.42 -17.22
N ARG A 192 -12.92 -19.43 -17.91
CA ARG A 192 -12.58 -19.37 -19.35
C ARG A 192 -13.83 -19.42 -20.25
N TRP A 193 -14.77 -20.33 -19.96
CA TRP A 193 -15.87 -20.64 -20.87
C TRP A 193 -17.19 -19.96 -20.52
N LYS A 194 -17.50 -19.74 -19.23
CA LYS A 194 -18.76 -19.12 -18.77
C LYS A 194 -18.49 -18.10 -17.65
N PRO A 195 -17.82 -16.97 -17.94
CA PRO A 195 -17.41 -16.01 -16.92
C PRO A 195 -18.58 -15.37 -16.14
N ARG A 196 -19.78 -15.32 -16.72
CA ARG A 196 -20.98 -14.77 -16.07
C ARG A 196 -21.80 -15.78 -15.27
N PHE A 197 -21.48 -17.08 -15.37
CA PHE A 197 -22.20 -18.12 -14.64
C PHE A 197 -21.55 -18.31 -13.26
N PRO A 198 -22.32 -18.48 -12.17
CA PRO A 198 -21.78 -18.65 -10.82
C PRO A 198 -21.19 -20.06 -10.61
N VAL A 199 -20.15 -20.40 -11.39
CA VAL A 199 -19.51 -21.72 -11.42
C VAL A 199 -19.06 -22.14 -10.03
N MET A 200 -18.52 -21.20 -9.25
CA MET A 200 -18.04 -21.44 -7.89
C MET A 200 -19.13 -22.01 -6.99
N LEU A 201 -20.33 -21.41 -6.98
CA LEU A 201 -21.43 -21.87 -6.15
C LEU A 201 -22.00 -23.20 -6.64
N VAL A 202 -22.22 -23.32 -7.94
CA VAL A 202 -22.75 -24.56 -8.51
C VAL A 202 -21.81 -25.71 -8.20
N TRP A 203 -20.51 -25.49 -8.33
CA TRP A 203 -19.51 -26.49 -7.97
C TRP A 203 -19.49 -26.80 -6.47
N VAL A 204 -19.57 -25.79 -5.60
CA VAL A 204 -19.69 -26.00 -4.15
C VAL A 204 -20.90 -26.86 -3.81
N ILE A 205 -22.07 -26.60 -4.41
CA ILE A 205 -23.28 -27.40 -4.21
C ILE A 205 -23.05 -28.84 -4.70
N VAL A 206 -22.53 -29.00 -5.93
CA VAL A 206 -22.27 -30.33 -6.53
C VAL A 206 -21.28 -31.14 -5.69
N ALA A 207 -20.18 -30.52 -5.24
CA ALA A 207 -19.17 -31.19 -4.42
C ALA A 207 -19.72 -31.58 -3.04
N THR A 208 -20.49 -30.70 -2.39
CA THR A 208 -21.15 -31.00 -1.12
C THR A 208 -22.15 -32.15 -1.26
N LEU A 209 -22.98 -32.15 -2.31
CA LEU A 209 -23.91 -33.24 -2.59
C LEU A 209 -23.16 -34.54 -2.90
N ALA A 210 -22.08 -34.49 -3.67
CA ALA A 210 -21.26 -35.67 -3.95
C ALA A 210 -20.69 -36.28 -2.67
N VAL A 211 -20.14 -35.44 -1.76
CA VAL A 211 -19.64 -35.91 -0.46
C VAL A 211 -20.76 -36.51 0.39
N TYR A 212 -21.94 -35.89 0.41
CA TYR A 212 -23.11 -36.38 1.16
C TYR A 212 -23.61 -37.74 0.64
N TRP A 213 -23.88 -37.86 -0.67
CA TRP A 213 -24.48 -39.06 -1.25
C TRP A 213 -23.50 -40.24 -1.33
N LEU A 214 -22.25 -39.98 -1.69
CA LEU A 214 -21.21 -41.00 -1.81
C LEU A 214 -20.52 -41.29 -0.47
N ARG A 215 -20.90 -40.59 0.60
CA ARG A 215 -20.31 -40.70 1.94
C ARG A 215 -18.79 -40.55 1.93
N LEU A 216 -18.29 -39.57 1.17
CA LEU A 216 -16.85 -39.34 1.04
C LEU A 216 -16.22 -38.84 2.35
N ASP A 217 -17.05 -38.37 3.29
CA ASP A 217 -16.66 -38.10 4.69
C ASP A 217 -16.06 -39.34 5.37
N ARG A 218 -16.60 -40.53 5.07
CA ARG A 218 -16.19 -41.79 5.72
C ARG A 218 -14.88 -42.35 5.18
N ILE A 219 -14.47 -41.93 3.99
CA ILE A 219 -13.18 -42.32 3.40
C ILE A 219 -12.06 -41.32 3.73
N GLY A 220 -12.28 -40.42 4.69
CA GLY A 220 -11.26 -39.49 5.19
C GLY A 220 -11.20 -38.12 4.49
N ILE A 221 -12.15 -37.78 3.61
CA ILE A 221 -12.23 -36.40 3.10
C ILE A 221 -12.73 -35.49 4.23
N GLY A 222 -11.90 -34.53 4.63
CA GLY A 222 -12.25 -33.53 5.63
C GLY A 222 -13.44 -32.68 5.18
N VAL A 223 -14.44 -32.54 6.07
CA VAL A 223 -15.62 -31.69 5.88
C VAL A 223 -15.63 -30.57 6.92
N VAL A 224 -16.40 -29.53 6.64
CA VAL A 224 -16.55 -28.38 7.55
C VAL A 224 -17.15 -28.78 8.90
N GLY A 225 -18.13 -29.69 8.91
CA GLY A 225 -18.81 -30.08 10.15
C GLY A 225 -19.87 -29.08 10.60
N GLU A 226 -20.22 -29.10 11.88
CA GLU A 226 -21.30 -28.27 12.41
C GLU A 226 -20.98 -26.78 12.30
N VAL A 227 -21.91 -26.02 11.72
CA VAL A 227 -21.87 -24.56 11.65
C VAL A 227 -23.07 -24.04 12.44
N PRO A 228 -22.85 -23.38 13.59
CA PRO A 228 -23.93 -22.87 14.43
C PRO A 228 -24.89 -21.98 13.62
N ALA A 229 -26.19 -22.21 13.78
CA ALA A 229 -27.22 -21.35 13.23
C ALA A 229 -27.42 -20.13 14.13
N GLY A 230 -27.69 -18.97 13.53
CA GLY A 230 -27.95 -17.73 14.24
C GLY A 230 -27.09 -16.57 13.78
N LEU A 231 -27.53 -15.37 14.14
CA LEU A 231 -26.75 -14.15 13.99
C LEU A 231 -25.73 -14.07 15.14
N PRO A 232 -24.59 -13.39 14.92
CA PRO A 232 -23.62 -13.21 15.99
C PRO A 232 -24.27 -12.47 17.17
N GLY A 233 -24.10 -13.02 18.37
CA GLY A 233 -24.51 -12.35 19.61
C GLY A 233 -23.56 -11.20 19.95
N PHE A 234 -24.05 -10.26 20.75
CA PHE A 234 -23.20 -9.21 21.31
C PHE A 234 -22.24 -9.83 22.34
N SER A 235 -20.94 -9.58 22.18
CA SER A 235 -19.87 -10.02 23.07
C SER A 235 -18.87 -8.88 23.26
N VAL A 236 -18.34 -8.72 24.48
CA VAL A 236 -17.23 -7.80 24.71
C VAL A 236 -15.96 -8.65 24.77
N PRO A 237 -14.97 -8.41 23.90
CA PRO A 237 -13.73 -9.16 23.96
C PRO A 237 -12.92 -8.71 25.18
N GLU A 238 -12.65 -9.63 26.10
CA GLU A 238 -11.85 -9.38 27.31
C GLU A 238 -10.47 -10.04 27.17
N VAL A 239 -9.41 -9.23 27.17
CA VAL A 239 -8.03 -9.70 27.26
C VAL A 239 -7.21 -8.80 28.19
N GLY A 240 -6.15 -9.35 28.75
CA GLY A 240 -5.22 -8.60 29.59
C GLY A 240 -4.55 -7.45 28.84
N TRP A 241 -4.25 -6.36 29.55
CA TRP A 241 -3.59 -5.18 28.98
C TRP A 241 -2.21 -5.49 28.37
N SER A 242 -1.48 -6.45 28.95
CA SER A 242 -0.20 -6.93 28.40
C SER A 242 -0.35 -7.50 27.00
N THR A 243 -1.39 -8.31 26.77
CA THR A 243 -1.71 -8.91 25.48
C THR A 243 -2.10 -7.85 24.45
N VAL A 244 -2.82 -6.81 24.85
CA VAL A 244 -3.14 -5.68 23.96
C VAL A 244 -1.88 -5.04 23.39
N ILE A 245 -0.86 -4.81 24.23
CA ILE A 245 0.43 -4.25 23.80
C ILE A 245 1.14 -5.17 22.82
N GLU A 246 1.13 -6.48 23.09
CA GLU A 246 1.76 -7.49 22.23
C GLU A 246 1.10 -7.59 20.85
N LEU A 247 -0.21 -7.31 20.75
CA LEU A 247 -0.96 -7.30 19.49
C LEU A 247 -0.76 -6.03 18.65
N LEU A 248 -0.25 -4.94 19.22
CA LEU A 248 -0.11 -3.64 18.51
C LEU A 248 0.69 -3.72 17.21
N PRO A 249 1.84 -4.41 17.12
CA PRO A 249 2.61 -4.50 15.88
C PRO A 249 1.80 -5.17 14.75
N VAL A 250 1.13 -6.28 15.05
CA VAL A 250 0.28 -7.00 14.08
C VAL A 250 -0.92 -6.14 13.68
N ALA A 251 -1.56 -5.49 14.65
CA ALA A 251 -2.68 -4.58 14.41
C ALA A 251 -2.30 -3.40 13.51
N ALA A 252 -1.11 -2.81 13.70
CA ALA A 252 -0.61 -1.71 12.88
C ALA A 252 -0.37 -2.14 11.43
N VAL A 253 0.24 -3.31 11.22
CA VAL A 253 0.44 -3.88 9.88
C VAL A 253 -0.90 -4.16 9.20
N LEU A 254 -1.85 -4.78 9.91
CA LEU A 254 -3.18 -5.08 9.39
C LEU A 254 -3.97 -3.79 9.09
N ALA A 255 -3.80 -2.75 9.92
CA ALA A 255 -4.44 -1.44 9.73
C ALA A 255 -3.92 -0.75 8.46
N LEU A 256 -2.62 -0.77 8.23
CA LEU A 256 -2.00 -0.21 7.04
C LEU A 256 -2.40 -0.99 5.79
N ILE A 257 -2.24 -2.31 5.78
CA ILE A 257 -2.55 -3.14 4.60
C ILE A 257 -4.02 -3.08 4.24
N SER A 258 -4.93 -3.25 5.21
CA SER A 258 -6.36 -3.22 4.91
C SER A 258 -6.83 -1.85 4.41
N PHE A 259 -6.18 -0.77 4.86
CA PHE A 259 -6.42 0.57 4.34
C PHE A 259 -5.90 0.73 2.90
N VAL A 260 -4.68 0.28 2.62
CA VAL A 260 -4.07 0.37 1.29
C VAL A 260 -4.86 -0.42 0.26
N GLU A 261 -5.29 -1.64 0.59
CA GLU A 261 -6.13 -2.46 -0.27
C GLU A 261 -7.43 -1.72 -0.62
N THR A 262 -8.10 -1.19 0.40
CA THR A 262 -9.35 -0.45 0.25
C THR A 262 -9.17 0.77 -0.66
N LEU A 263 -8.12 1.57 -0.45
CA LEU A 263 -7.85 2.72 -1.31
C LEU A 263 -7.46 2.33 -2.73
N SER A 264 -6.60 1.34 -2.89
CA SER A 264 -6.13 0.90 -4.20
C SER A 264 -7.29 0.39 -5.05
N ILE A 265 -8.17 -0.44 -4.46
CA ILE A 265 -9.39 -0.93 -5.12
C ILE A 265 -10.32 0.23 -5.41
N GLY A 266 -10.59 1.07 -4.40
CA GLY A 266 -11.51 2.19 -4.56
C GLY A 266 -11.07 3.16 -5.65
N GLN A 267 -9.79 3.52 -5.72
CA GLN A 267 -9.24 4.43 -6.72
C GLN A 267 -9.26 3.81 -8.12
N ALA A 268 -8.90 2.52 -8.24
CA ALA A 268 -8.95 1.79 -9.50
C ALA A 268 -10.36 1.76 -10.09
N LEU A 269 -11.37 1.50 -9.25
CA LEU A 269 -12.78 1.48 -9.67
C LEU A 269 -13.37 2.88 -9.87
N GLY A 270 -13.03 3.83 -8.99
CA GLY A 270 -13.52 5.20 -9.05
C GLY A 270 -13.10 5.93 -10.33
N THR A 271 -11.87 5.70 -10.77
CA THR A 271 -11.32 6.29 -12.00
C THR A 271 -12.09 5.83 -13.26
N ARG A 272 -12.68 4.63 -13.24
CA ARG A 272 -13.46 4.10 -14.38
C ARG A 272 -14.85 4.72 -14.49
N HIS A 273 -15.45 5.10 -13.36
CA HIS A 273 -16.85 5.52 -13.30
C HIS A 273 -17.05 7.04 -13.23
N GLY A 274 -16.11 7.79 -12.63
CA GLY A 274 -16.11 9.25 -12.63
C GLY A 274 -17.20 9.95 -11.79
N TYR A 275 -18.23 9.24 -11.28
CA TYR A 275 -19.32 9.85 -10.49
C TYR A 275 -19.06 9.91 -8.98
N TYR A 276 -17.96 9.31 -8.49
CA TYR A 276 -17.56 9.37 -7.09
C TYR A 276 -16.04 9.50 -6.96
N HIS A 277 -15.59 10.07 -5.85
CA HIS A 277 -14.19 10.16 -5.49
C HIS A 277 -13.96 9.48 -4.15
N VAL A 278 -12.95 8.62 -4.11
CA VAL A 278 -12.51 7.98 -2.88
C VAL A 278 -11.86 9.02 -1.98
N ARG A 279 -12.34 9.12 -0.74
CA ARG A 279 -11.82 10.05 0.27
C ARG A 279 -11.03 9.27 1.32
N PRO A 280 -9.67 9.35 1.32
CA PRO A 280 -8.83 8.52 2.18
C PRO A 280 -9.22 8.49 3.66
N ASN A 281 -9.39 9.66 4.27
CA ASN A 281 -9.74 9.77 5.69
C ASN A 281 -11.14 9.21 6.01
N ARG A 282 -12.08 9.29 5.06
CA ARG A 282 -13.42 8.72 5.22
C ARG A 282 -13.40 7.19 5.15
N GLU A 283 -12.56 6.63 4.27
CA GLU A 283 -12.33 5.18 4.21
C GLU A 283 -11.68 4.67 5.50
N LEU A 284 -10.70 5.38 6.07
CA LEU A 284 -10.11 5.04 7.37
C LEU A 284 -11.15 4.99 8.49
N ILE A 285 -12.01 6.01 8.60
CA ILE A 285 -13.07 6.05 9.60
C ILE A 285 -14.08 4.92 9.37
N ALA A 286 -14.49 4.68 8.12
CA ALA A 286 -15.45 3.62 7.78
C ALA A 286 -14.90 2.22 8.11
N LEU A 287 -13.65 1.94 7.71
CA LEU A 287 -12.96 0.68 8.03
C LEU A 287 -12.76 0.54 9.54
N GLY A 288 -12.32 1.60 10.21
CA GLY A 288 -12.07 1.61 11.65
C GLY A 288 -13.32 1.26 12.45
N LEU A 289 -14.40 2.00 12.21
CA LEU A 289 -15.70 1.75 12.84
C LEU A 289 -16.26 0.39 12.46
N SER A 290 -16.06 -0.08 11.23
CA SER A 290 -16.55 -1.40 10.80
C SER A 290 -15.93 -2.54 11.59
N LYS A 291 -14.63 -2.47 11.87
CA LYS A 291 -13.90 -3.49 12.63
C LYS A 291 -14.21 -3.42 14.12
N ILE A 292 -14.27 -2.21 14.69
CA ILE A 292 -14.66 -2.01 16.11
C ILE A 292 -16.08 -2.52 16.33
N ALA A 293 -17.03 -2.14 15.47
CA ALA A 293 -18.40 -2.65 15.56
C ALA A 293 -18.41 -4.17 15.40
N GLY A 294 -17.72 -4.72 14.41
CA GLY A 294 -17.61 -6.16 14.20
C GLY A 294 -17.03 -6.93 15.39
N SER A 295 -16.07 -6.36 16.12
CA SER A 295 -15.47 -7.04 17.26
C SER A 295 -16.47 -7.31 18.39
N PHE A 296 -17.53 -6.50 18.49
CA PHE A 296 -18.62 -6.76 19.44
C PHE A 296 -19.55 -7.90 19.01
N PHE A 297 -19.35 -8.47 17.82
CA PHE A 297 -20.16 -9.53 17.22
C PHE A 297 -19.26 -10.67 16.73
N SER A 298 -18.16 -10.90 17.43
CA SER A 298 -17.18 -11.98 17.15
C SER A 298 -16.65 -11.99 15.71
N ALA A 299 -16.55 -10.82 15.07
CA ALA A 299 -15.92 -10.72 13.75
C ALA A 299 -14.38 -10.74 13.87
N ILE A 300 -13.75 -11.61 13.08
CA ILE A 300 -12.31 -11.53 12.82
C ILE A 300 -11.95 -10.31 11.96
N PRO A 301 -10.66 -9.92 11.87
CA PRO A 301 -10.25 -8.75 11.10
C PRO A 301 -10.70 -8.81 9.63
N THR A 302 -11.20 -7.69 9.12
CA THR A 302 -11.74 -7.56 7.75
C THR A 302 -10.93 -6.62 6.87
N SER A 303 -11.05 -6.79 5.56
CA SER A 303 -10.47 -5.89 4.56
C SER A 303 -11.31 -5.83 3.29
N ALA A 304 -10.94 -4.95 2.37
CA ALA A 304 -11.50 -4.91 1.02
C ALA A 304 -10.97 -6.07 0.16
N SER A 305 -11.83 -6.66 -0.65
CA SER A 305 -11.44 -7.71 -1.60
C SER A 305 -11.53 -7.24 -3.03
N PHE A 306 -10.42 -7.30 -3.77
CA PHE A 306 -10.41 -6.98 -5.21
C PHE A 306 -11.39 -7.89 -5.97
N GLY A 307 -11.36 -9.20 -5.70
CA GLY A 307 -12.22 -10.17 -6.37
C GLY A 307 -13.71 -9.91 -6.16
N ARG A 308 -14.14 -9.64 -4.91
CA ARG A 308 -15.55 -9.33 -4.63
C ARG A 308 -15.98 -7.98 -5.16
N SER A 309 -15.10 -6.98 -5.09
CA SER A 309 -15.37 -5.64 -5.63
C SER A 309 -15.48 -5.66 -7.15
N ALA A 310 -14.65 -6.46 -7.83
CA ALA A 310 -14.76 -6.68 -9.27
C ALA A 310 -16.06 -7.41 -9.63
N VAL A 311 -16.45 -8.47 -8.88
CA VAL A 311 -17.73 -9.14 -9.10
C VAL A 311 -18.92 -8.18 -8.91
N LEU A 312 -18.85 -7.31 -7.90
CA LEU A 312 -19.86 -6.27 -7.65
C LEU A 312 -19.98 -5.31 -8.85
N GLU A 313 -18.87 -4.77 -9.32
CA GLU A 313 -18.78 -3.86 -10.49
C GLU A 313 -19.26 -4.57 -11.78
N GLU A 314 -18.73 -5.76 -12.09
CA GLU A 314 -19.04 -6.53 -13.30
C GLU A 314 -20.50 -7.00 -13.36
N SER A 315 -21.12 -7.22 -12.19
CA SER A 315 -22.56 -7.54 -12.08
C SER A 315 -23.45 -6.31 -12.24
N GLY A 316 -22.86 -5.13 -12.40
CA GLY A 316 -23.56 -3.86 -12.64
C GLY A 316 -24.01 -3.14 -11.36
N GLY A 317 -23.47 -3.48 -10.20
CA GLY A 317 -23.71 -2.73 -8.97
C GLY A 317 -23.29 -1.27 -9.15
N ARG A 318 -24.11 -0.33 -8.67
CA ARG A 318 -23.91 1.12 -8.85
C ARG A 318 -24.02 1.90 -7.54
N SER A 319 -24.56 1.30 -6.48
CA SER A 319 -24.70 1.96 -5.19
C SER A 319 -24.43 1.01 -4.02
N PRO A 320 -24.27 1.53 -2.79
CA PRO A 320 -24.10 0.71 -1.59
C PRO A 320 -25.30 -0.21 -1.29
N LEU A 321 -26.44 -0.02 -2.00
CA LEU A 321 -27.61 -0.91 -1.89
C LEU A 321 -27.25 -2.37 -2.20
N ALA A 322 -26.33 -2.64 -3.12
CA ALA A 322 -25.87 -3.98 -3.42
C ALA A 322 -25.18 -4.66 -2.21
N GLY A 323 -24.43 -3.88 -1.42
CA GLY A 323 -23.84 -4.34 -0.14
C GLY A 323 -24.92 -4.64 0.90
N MET A 324 -25.96 -3.80 0.99
CA MET A 324 -27.10 -4.02 1.89
C MET A 324 -27.89 -5.28 1.52
N ILE A 325 -28.11 -5.53 0.23
CA ILE A 325 -28.73 -6.78 -0.25
C ILE A 325 -27.86 -7.98 0.13
N SER A 326 -26.53 -7.83 -0.03
CA SER A 326 -25.60 -8.91 0.31
C SER A 326 -25.68 -9.29 1.79
N LEU A 327 -25.78 -8.28 2.66
CA LEU A 327 -25.98 -8.41 4.10
C LEU A 327 -27.28 -9.16 4.44
N VAL A 328 -28.40 -8.77 3.83
CA VAL A 328 -29.70 -9.42 4.08
C VAL A 328 -29.65 -10.89 3.68
N LEU A 329 -29.10 -11.20 2.50
CA LEU A 329 -28.96 -12.58 2.03
C LEU A 329 -28.03 -13.40 2.93
N LEU A 330 -26.94 -12.82 3.40
CA LEU A 330 -26.03 -13.48 4.34
C LEU A 330 -26.71 -13.76 5.68
N ALA A 331 -27.52 -12.81 6.19
CA ALA A 331 -28.31 -13.02 7.40
C ALA A 331 -29.31 -14.18 7.24
N LEU A 332 -29.98 -14.28 6.09
CA LEU A 332 -30.87 -15.43 5.80
C LEU A 332 -30.10 -16.75 5.77
N VAL A 333 -28.89 -16.76 5.22
CA VAL A 333 -28.05 -17.95 5.19
C VAL A 333 -27.65 -18.39 6.61
N LEU A 334 -27.25 -17.43 7.46
CA LEU A 334 -26.90 -17.69 8.86
C LEU A 334 -28.08 -18.18 9.70
N LEU A 335 -29.30 -17.73 9.38
CA LEU A 335 -30.51 -18.13 10.10
C LEU A 335 -31.05 -19.50 9.67
N PHE A 336 -30.94 -19.85 8.38
CA PHE A 336 -31.69 -20.97 7.82
C PHE A 336 -30.87 -22.01 7.06
N LEU A 337 -29.70 -21.64 6.50
CA LEU A 337 -28.96 -22.49 5.56
C LEU A 337 -27.64 -23.03 6.12
N THR A 338 -27.23 -22.69 7.36
CA THR A 338 -25.97 -23.19 7.93
C THR A 338 -25.85 -24.71 8.01
N PRO A 339 -26.92 -25.51 8.26
CA PRO A 339 -26.80 -26.96 8.28
C PRO A 339 -26.41 -27.56 6.92
N LEU A 340 -26.67 -26.86 5.80
CA LEU A 340 -26.31 -27.31 4.46
C LEU A 340 -24.79 -27.35 4.24
N PHE A 341 -24.02 -26.65 5.07
CA PHE A 341 -22.57 -26.62 4.95
C PHE A 341 -21.85 -27.76 5.69
N TYR A 342 -22.57 -28.64 6.41
CA TYR A 342 -21.94 -29.72 7.17
C TYR A 342 -21.00 -30.58 6.33
N TYR A 343 -21.48 -31.01 5.16
CA TYR A 343 -20.74 -31.86 4.21
C TYR A 343 -19.89 -31.06 3.23
N LEU A 344 -19.73 -29.75 3.44
CA LEU A 344 -18.90 -28.91 2.57
C LEU A 344 -17.44 -29.38 2.67
N PRO A 345 -16.80 -29.81 1.57
CA PRO A 345 -15.49 -30.43 1.67
C PRO A 345 -14.41 -29.35 1.87
N VAL A 346 -13.58 -29.52 2.89
CA VAL A 346 -12.41 -28.66 3.16
C VAL A 346 -11.46 -28.53 1.95
N PRO A 347 -11.14 -29.58 1.16
CA PRO A 347 -10.31 -29.40 -0.05
C PRO A 347 -10.93 -28.47 -1.11
N VAL A 348 -12.26 -28.36 -1.18
CA VAL A 348 -12.95 -27.43 -2.08
C VAL A 348 -12.70 -25.99 -1.62
N LEU A 349 -12.76 -25.73 -0.31
CA LEU A 349 -12.45 -24.41 0.27
C LEU A 349 -10.97 -24.04 0.07
N ALA A 350 -10.06 -25.00 0.24
CA ALA A 350 -8.63 -24.80 -0.02
C ALA A 350 -8.35 -24.45 -1.49
N ALA A 351 -8.98 -25.18 -2.42
CA ALA A 351 -8.90 -24.89 -3.85
C ALA A 351 -9.46 -23.51 -4.20
N ILE A 352 -10.57 -23.08 -3.56
CA ILE A 352 -11.14 -21.74 -3.72
C ILE A 352 -10.14 -20.66 -3.30
N ILE A 353 -9.44 -20.85 -2.18
CA ILE A 353 -8.40 -19.92 -1.71
C ILE A 353 -7.28 -19.83 -2.73
N ILE A 354 -6.73 -20.97 -3.15
CA ILE A 354 -5.65 -21.05 -4.16
C ILE A 354 -6.07 -20.34 -5.46
N PHE A 355 -7.28 -20.63 -5.95
CA PHE A 355 -7.80 -20.01 -7.17
C PHE A 355 -7.96 -18.49 -7.04
N SER A 356 -8.38 -18.00 -5.87
CA SER A 356 -8.64 -16.58 -5.63
C SER A 356 -7.36 -15.75 -5.59
N VAL A 357 -6.24 -16.31 -5.13
CA VAL A 357 -4.96 -15.59 -5.00
C VAL A 357 -4.06 -15.68 -6.22
N GLY A 358 -4.37 -16.53 -7.20
CA GLY A 358 -3.51 -16.74 -8.38
C GLY A 358 -3.21 -15.49 -9.20
N LYS A 359 -4.07 -14.45 -9.14
CA LYS A 359 -3.86 -13.15 -9.81
C LYS A 359 -3.10 -12.11 -8.98
N LEU A 360 -2.77 -12.42 -7.72
CA LEU A 360 -2.06 -11.49 -6.82
C LEU A 360 -0.55 -11.46 -7.08
N PHE A 361 0.01 -12.47 -7.76
CA PHE A 361 1.43 -12.52 -8.07
C PHE A 361 1.76 -11.62 -9.26
N ASP A 362 2.46 -10.51 -9.02
CA ASP A 362 2.67 -9.44 -9.99
C ASP A 362 4.03 -9.59 -10.72
N LEU A 363 4.09 -10.59 -11.62
CA LEU A 363 5.27 -10.84 -12.46
C LEU A 363 5.60 -9.66 -13.37
N ASP A 364 4.58 -8.97 -13.86
CA ASP A 364 4.73 -7.87 -14.82
C ASP A 364 5.49 -6.70 -14.18
N GLU A 365 5.16 -6.36 -12.93
CA GLU A 365 5.87 -5.31 -12.21
C GLU A 365 7.32 -5.70 -11.90
N MET A 366 7.58 -6.95 -11.49
CA MET A 366 8.96 -7.43 -11.25
C MET A 366 9.81 -7.30 -12.52
N GLN A 367 9.29 -7.70 -13.68
CA GLN A 367 9.98 -7.58 -14.96
C GLN A 367 10.19 -6.12 -15.37
N ARG A 368 9.21 -5.25 -15.13
CA ARG A 368 9.30 -3.82 -15.40
C ARG A 368 10.39 -3.15 -14.57
N LEU A 369 10.41 -3.40 -13.26
CA LEU A 369 11.39 -2.82 -12.35
C LEU A 369 12.81 -3.32 -12.64
N TYR A 370 12.97 -4.58 -13.05
CA TYR A 370 14.26 -5.11 -13.49
C TYR A 370 14.87 -4.31 -14.65
N ARG A 371 14.04 -3.86 -15.61
CA ARG A 371 14.52 -3.10 -16.78
C ARG A 371 14.68 -1.60 -16.50
N LEU A 372 13.83 -1.01 -15.65
CA LEU A 372 13.73 0.44 -15.49
C LEU A 372 14.38 0.98 -14.20
N ALA A 373 14.28 0.25 -13.10
CA ALA A 373 14.58 0.76 -11.76
C ALA A 373 15.13 -0.35 -10.83
N PRO A 374 16.41 -0.75 -10.99
CA PRO A 374 16.99 -1.87 -10.23
C PRO A 374 17.00 -1.63 -8.71
N ARG A 375 17.06 -0.37 -8.26
CA ARG A 375 16.95 -0.02 -6.84
C ARG A 375 15.54 -0.29 -6.29
N GLU A 376 14.50 0.00 -7.07
CA GLU A 376 13.11 -0.32 -6.70
C GLU A 376 12.85 -1.83 -6.76
N LEU A 377 13.48 -2.54 -7.70
CA LEU A 377 13.47 -4.01 -7.69
C LEU A 377 14.09 -4.56 -6.39
N ALA A 378 15.19 -3.98 -5.90
CA ALA A 378 15.78 -4.40 -4.63
C ALA A 378 14.80 -4.23 -3.46
N VAL A 379 14.06 -3.11 -3.40
CA VAL A 379 12.99 -2.90 -2.40
C VAL A 379 11.93 -4.01 -2.50
N LEU A 380 11.47 -4.31 -3.71
CA LEU A 380 10.48 -5.36 -3.96
C LEU A 380 11.02 -6.72 -3.48
N LEU A 381 12.23 -7.11 -3.88
CA LEU A 381 12.83 -8.40 -3.54
C LEU A 381 13.08 -8.53 -2.04
N VAL A 382 13.57 -7.49 -1.36
CA VAL A 382 13.74 -7.49 0.10
C VAL A 382 12.40 -7.68 0.79
N THR A 383 11.37 -6.93 0.38
CA THR A 383 10.01 -7.07 0.90
C THR A 383 9.49 -8.49 0.70
N PHE A 384 9.65 -9.03 -0.52
CA PHE A 384 9.20 -10.36 -0.90
C PHE A 384 9.89 -11.45 -0.06
N LEU A 385 11.22 -11.45 0.01
CA LEU A 385 12.00 -12.45 0.74
C LEU A 385 11.75 -12.38 2.26
N PHE A 386 11.73 -11.18 2.85
CA PHE A 386 11.46 -11.03 4.28
C PHE A 386 10.05 -11.50 4.62
N THR A 387 9.06 -11.22 3.77
CA THR A 387 7.69 -11.71 3.95
C THR A 387 7.66 -13.25 3.98
N LEU A 388 8.36 -13.93 3.06
CA LEU A 388 8.37 -15.39 2.96
C LEU A 388 9.10 -16.10 4.10
N PHE A 389 10.23 -15.53 4.55
CA PHE A 389 11.19 -16.22 5.42
C PHE A 389 11.27 -15.68 6.84
N ALA A 390 11.00 -14.39 7.05
CA ALA A 390 11.02 -13.77 8.38
C ALA A 390 9.61 -13.50 8.92
N GLY A 391 8.61 -13.33 8.05
CA GLY A 391 7.21 -13.11 8.40
C GLY A 391 6.64 -11.82 7.81
N LEU A 392 5.31 -11.73 7.75
CA LEU A 392 4.61 -10.67 7.04
C LEU A 392 4.90 -9.26 7.60
N GLN A 393 5.00 -9.13 8.94
CA GLN A 393 5.30 -7.87 9.60
C GLN A 393 6.69 -7.32 9.26
N TYR A 394 7.70 -8.20 9.23
CA TYR A 394 9.07 -7.83 8.89
C TYR A 394 9.24 -7.54 7.40
N GLY A 395 8.47 -8.22 6.55
CA GLY A 395 8.40 -7.94 5.12
C GLY A 395 8.05 -6.49 4.82
N ILE A 396 6.90 -6.02 5.34
CA ILE A 396 6.45 -4.64 5.13
C ILE A 396 7.39 -3.64 5.81
N ALA A 397 7.76 -3.89 7.07
CA ALA A 397 8.64 -2.98 7.80
C ALA A 397 10.00 -2.80 7.09
N GLY A 398 10.62 -3.90 6.64
CA GLY A 398 11.88 -3.87 5.90
C GLY A 398 11.74 -3.18 4.54
N GLY A 399 10.64 -3.45 3.81
CA GLY A 399 10.34 -2.79 2.54
C GLY A 399 10.17 -1.28 2.67
N VAL A 400 9.39 -0.83 3.65
CA VAL A 400 9.17 0.59 3.94
C VAL A 400 10.47 1.26 4.38
N ALA A 401 11.19 0.66 5.33
CA ALA A 401 12.46 1.20 5.80
C ALA A 401 13.44 1.39 4.63
N LEU A 402 13.62 0.37 3.79
CA LEU A 402 14.52 0.46 2.65
C LEU A 402 14.03 1.48 1.59
N SER A 403 12.73 1.54 1.34
CA SER A 403 12.14 2.55 0.44
C SER A 403 12.39 3.97 0.94
N LEU A 404 12.18 4.22 2.24
CA LEU A 404 12.45 5.52 2.87
C LEU A 404 13.94 5.83 2.87
N THR A 405 14.81 4.85 3.13
CA THR A 405 16.26 5.03 3.04
C THR A 405 16.67 5.46 1.62
N PHE A 406 16.14 4.84 0.57
CA PHE A 406 16.46 5.24 -0.81
C PHE A 406 15.92 6.62 -1.18
N VAL A 407 14.72 6.98 -0.71
CA VAL A 407 14.20 8.34 -0.87
C VAL A 407 15.11 9.34 -0.18
N PHE A 408 15.48 9.08 1.07
CA PHE A 408 16.34 9.96 1.86
C PHE A 408 17.74 10.09 1.24
N LEU A 409 18.39 8.99 0.86
CA LEU A 409 19.71 9.01 0.23
C LEU A 409 19.70 9.77 -1.12
N ARG A 410 18.60 9.68 -1.87
CA ARG A 410 18.43 10.44 -3.11
C ARG A 410 18.21 11.92 -2.86
N ALA A 411 17.43 12.28 -1.84
CA ALA A 411 17.17 13.67 -1.46
C ALA A 411 18.41 14.34 -0.84
N ALA A 412 19.23 13.57 -0.13
CA ALA A 412 20.47 14.03 0.51
C ALA A 412 21.62 14.32 -0.47
N ARG A 413 21.63 13.66 -1.64
CA ARG A 413 22.62 13.86 -2.70
C ARG A 413 21.92 14.15 -4.03
N PRO A 414 21.27 15.31 -4.15
CA PRO A 414 20.58 15.69 -5.38
C PRO A 414 21.58 15.98 -6.49
N HIS A 415 21.07 16.14 -7.71
CA HIS A 415 21.91 16.45 -8.86
C HIS A 415 22.44 17.89 -8.76
N LEU A 416 23.76 18.04 -8.83
CA LEU A 416 24.46 19.33 -8.90
C LEU A 416 25.16 19.39 -10.26
N ALA A 417 24.86 20.42 -11.06
CA ALA A 417 25.40 20.58 -12.39
C ALA A 417 26.25 21.84 -12.50
N GLU A 418 27.45 21.73 -13.06
CA GLU A 418 28.13 22.89 -13.65
C GLU A 418 27.44 23.28 -14.96
N LEU A 419 27.20 24.57 -15.13
CA LEU A 419 26.57 25.13 -16.32
C LEU A 419 27.59 25.88 -17.18
N GLY A 420 27.53 25.64 -18.49
CA GLY A 420 28.20 26.42 -19.51
C GLY A 420 27.20 27.11 -20.43
N ARG A 421 27.63 28.16 -21.12
CA ARG A 421 26.82 28.91 -22.09
C ARG A 421 26.83 28.21 -23.44
N ILE A 422 25.66 28.00 -24.04
CA ILE A 422 25.60 27.49 -25.41
C ILE A 422 26.01 28.60 -26.39
N PRO A 423 26.99 28.34 -27.30
CA PRO A 423 27.52 29.33 -28.22
C PRO A 423 26.44 30.11 -28.97
N GLY A 424 26.59 31.43 -29.03
CA GLY A 424 25.66 32.32 -29.73
C GLY A 424 24.29 32.50 -29.05
N THR A 425 24.10 31.99 -27.82
CA THR A 425 22.84 32.12 -27.07
C THR A 425 23.08 32.56 -25.63
N ASN A 426 22.00 32.95 -24.94
CA ASN A 426 22.00 33.19 -23.49
C ASN A 426 21.49 31.97 -22.69
N ALA A 427 21.59 30.76 -23.25
CA ALA A 427 21.13 29.54 -22.59
C ALA A 427 22.28 28.87 -21.85
N PHE A 428 22.10 28.63 -20.55
CA PHE A 428 23.05 27.90 -19.71
C PHE A 428 22.60 26.45 -19.53
N ARG A 429 23.50 25.50 -19.81
CA ARG A 429 23.20 24.06 -19.81
C ARG A 429 24.31 23.25 -19.16
N ASN A 430 23.95 22.06 -18.69
CA ASN A 430 24.89 21.14 -18.03
C ASN A 430 26.00 20.73 -19.00
N VAL A 431 27.24 21.05 -18.65
CA VAL A 431 28.45 20.79 -19.46
C VAL A 431 28.64 19.30 -19.77
N ASN A 432 28.21 18.41 -18.89
CA ASN A 432 28.30 16.96 -19.09
C ASN A 432 27.27 16.42 -20.11
N ARG A 433 26.30 17.23 -20.51
CA ARG A 433 25.26 16.86 -21.49
C ARG A 433 25.36 17.62 -22.81
N PHE A 434 26.08 18.74 -22.83
CA PHE A 434 26.27 19.60 -23.99
C PHE A 434 27.75 19.88 -24.15
N GLU A 435 28.43 19.13 -25.02
CA GLU A 435 29.88 19.21 -25.23
C GLU A 435 30.33 20.58 -25.77
N GLU A 436 29.43 21.31 -26.43
CA GLU A 436 29.67 22.62 -27.02
C GLU A 436 29.55 23.77 -26.00
N ALA A 437 29.18 23.49 -24.75
CA ALA A 437 28.94 24.52 -23.74
C ALA A 437 30.25 25.24 -23.35
N GLU A 438 30.28 26.56 -23.55
CA GLU A 438 31.39 27.43 -23.20
C GLU A 438 31.44 27.65 -21.69
N VAL A 439 32.60 27.41 -21.09
CA VAL A 439 32.85 27.55 -19.64
C VAL A 439 33.92 28.61 -19.44
N ASP A 440 33.62 29.63 -18.62
CA ASP A 440 34.55 30.72 -18.34
C ASP A 440 35.49 30.35 -17.18
N PRO A 441 36.82 30.29 -17.35
CA PRO A 441 37.74 29.93 -16.28
C PRO A 441 37.63 30.77 -14.99
N GLU A 442 37.19 32.02 -15.08
CA GLU A 442 37.01 32.93 -13.94
C GLU A 442 35.69 32.72 -13.18
N LEU A 443 34.71 32.01 -13.77
CA LEU A 443 33.35 31.89 -13.23
C LEU A 443 32.86 30.45 -13.11
N LEU A 444 32.54 30.01 -11.90
CA LEU A 444 31.87 28.72 -11.67
C LEU A 444 30.35 28.91 -11.56
N ILE A 445 29.59 28.46 -12.58
CA ILE A 445 28.12 28.54 -12.57
C ILE A 445 27.57 27.16 -12.19
N VAL A 446 26.83 27.08 -11.09
CA VAL A 446 26.28 25.83 -10.57
C VAL A 446 24.78 25.89 -10.43
N ARG A 447 24.10 24.79 -10.78
CA ARG A 447 22.67 24.62 -10.54
C ARG A 447 22.43 23.42 -9.64
N PHE A 448 21.69 23.67 -8.57
CA PHE A 448 21.31 22.66 -7.58
C PHE A 448 19.86 22.24 -7.80
N ASP A 449 19.63 21.03 -8.30
CA ASP A 449 18.30 20.55 -8.71
C ASP A 449 17.48 20.01 -7.51
N ALA A 450 17.40 20.77 -6.40
CA ALA A 450 16.62 20.44 -5.20
C ALA A 450 16.35 21.65 -4.29
N GLU A 451 15.40 21.50 -3.37
CA GLU A 451 15.30 22.36 -2.17
C GLU A 451 16.54 22.20 -1.29
N LEU A 452 16.92 23.26 -0.56
CA LEU A 452 18.11 23.26 0.29
C LEU A 452 17.69 23.14 1.76
N TYR A 453 17.93 21.97 2.34
CA TYR A 453 17.45 21.62 3.67
C TYR A 453 18.48 20.76 4.43
N PHE A 454 18.21 20.45 5.70
CA PHE A 454 19.15 19.72 6.56
C PHE A 454 19.72 18.42 5.96
N GLY A 455 18.96 17.75 5.09
CA GLY A 455 19.38 16.47 4.50
C GLY A 455 20.45 16.60 3.42
N ASN A 456 20.57 17.77 2.77
CA ASN A 456 21.49 17.98 1.64
C ASN A 456 22.38 19.23 1.77
N ALA A 457 22.24 19.99 2.86
CA ALA A 457 22.98 21.22 3.12
C ALA A 457 24.51 21.03 3.10
N GLU A 458 25.04 20.00 3.77
CA GLU A 458 26.47 19.68 3.77
C GLU A 458 26.96 19.31 2.36
N PHE A 459 26.20 18.46 1.65
CA PHE A 459 26.53 18.09 0.27
C PHE A 459 26.56 19.31 -0.67
N PHE A 460 25.64 20.26 -0.50
CA PHE A 460 25.60 21.49 -1.28
C PHE A 460 26.88 22.32 -1.09
N GLY A 461 27.24 22.63 0.16
CA GLY A 461 28.42 23.43 0.47
C GLY A 461 29.72 22.76 0.04
N ASP A 462 29.93 21.52 0.47
CA ASP A 462 31.18 20.78 0.23
C ASP A 462 31.45 20.54 -1.24
N ARG A 463 30.41 20.23 -2.03
CA ARG A 463 30.60 19.99 -3.47
C ARG A 463 30.88 21.28 -4.22
N ILE A 464 30.23 22.40 -3.90
CA ILE A 464 30.52 23.68 -4.55
C ILE A 464 31.92 24.16 -4.18
N LEU A 465 32.32 24.04 -2.91
CA LEU A 465 33.69 24.37 -2.48
C LEU A 465 34.72 23.45 -3.15
N GLY A 466 34.45 22.15 -3.26
CA GLY A 466 35.31 21.21 -3.99
C GLY A 466 35.44 21.56 -5.47
N MET A 467 34.34 21.92 -6.15
CA MET A 467 34.36 22.39 -7.54
C MET A 467 35.13 23.71 -7.69
N ALA A 468 35.04 24.60 -6.70
CA ALA A 468 35.83 25.83 -6.68
C ALA A 468 37.33 25.56 -6.53
N GLU A 469 37.71 24.56 -5.71
CA GLU A 469 39.10 24.11 -5.55
C GLU A 469 39.64 23.44 -6.81
N GLU A 470 38.85 22.58 -7.45
CA GLU A 470 39.19 21.90 -8.72
C GLU A 470 39.49 22.93 -9.83
N ARG A 471 38.78 24.06 -9.86
CA ARG A 471 39.01 25.15 -10.83
C ARG A 471 40.30 25.94 -10.56
N GLY A 472 40.76 25.98 -9.31
CA GLY A 472 42.03 26.57 -8.91
C GLY A 472 42.05 28.11 -8.92
N LYS A 473 43.25 28.69 -9.06
CA LYS A 473 43.54 30.12 -8.78
C LYS A 473 42.91 31.12 -9.78
N GLN A 474 42.38 30.64 -10.90
CA GLN A 474 41.74 31.48 -11.91
C GLN A 474 40.31 31.88 -11.52
N LEU A 475 39.67 31.09 -10.64
CA LEU A 475 38.31 31.36 -10.18
C LEU A 475 38.24 32.70 -9.43
N ARG A 476 37.26 33.53 -9.81
CA ARG A 476 36.96 34.84 -9.23
C ARG A 476 35.55 34.94 -8.68
N ALA A 477 34.58 34.21 -9.25
CA ALA A 477 33.24 34.15 -8.68
C ALA A 477 32.52 32.82 -8.90
N VAL A 478 31.63 32.48 -7.98
CA VAL A 478 30.67 31.39 -8.07
C VAL A 478 29.27 31.97 -8.26
N VAL A 479 28.56 31.53 -9.29
CA VAL A 479 27.14 31.86 -9.52
C VAL A 479 26.31 30.64 -9.19
N VAL A 480 25.47 30.73 -8.16
CA VAL A 480 24.49 29.69 -7.85
C VAL A 480 23.17 30.06 -8.54
N ASP A 481 22.76 29.21 -9.47
CA ASP A 481 21.46 29.22 -10.11
C ASP A 481 20.40 28.66 -9.14
N ALA A 482 19.69 29.56 -8.47
CA ALA A 482 18.70 29.27 -7.44
C ALA A 482 17.27 29.07 -8.00
N HIS A 483 17.07 29.07 -9.33
CA HIS A 483 15.74 28.85 -9.94
C HIS A 483 15.10 27.51 -9.54
N THR A 484 15.91 26.51 -9.21
CA THR A 484 15.47 25.15 -8.83
C THR A 484 15.44 24.91 -7.32
N ILE A 485 15.88 25.89 -6.53
CA ILE A 485 15.81 25.85 -5.06
C ILE A 485 14.42 26.35 -4.67
N ASN A 486 13.51 25.41 -4.39
CA ASN A 486 12.10 25.73 -4.13
C ASN A 486 11.82 26.16 -2.69
N ASP A 487 12.67 25.72 -1.76
CA ASP A 487 12.56 26.01 -0.33
C ASP A 487 13.95 26.03 0.33
N LEU A 488 14.04 26.68 1.48
CA LEU A 488 15.25 26.86 2.27
C LEU A 488 14.94 26.75 3.76
N ASP A 489 15.48 25.73 4.43
CA ASP A 489 15.38 25.61 5.89
C ASP A 489 16.54 26.31 6.62
N THR A 490 16.52 26.32 7.95
CA THR A 490 17.56 26.97 8.76
C THR A 490 18.94 26.33 8.61
N THR A 491 19.01 25.02 8.37
CA THR A 491 20.28 24.31 8.17
C THR A 491 20.84 24.56 6.77
N GLY A 492 19.96 24.60 5.77
CA GLY A 492 20.28 25.00 4.40
C GLY A 492 20.78 26.44 4.33
N LEU A 493 20.14 27.36 5.06
CA LEU A 493 20.61 28.72 5.22
C LEU A 493 22.02 28.75 5.83
N HIS A 494 22.25 28.01 6.91
CA HIS A 494 23.56 27.94 7.54
C HIS A 494 24.65 27.42 6.59
N ALA A 495 24.35 26.41 5.78
CA ALA A 495 25.29 25.93 4.76
C ALA A 495 25.56 26.98 3.67
N LEU A 496 24.57 27.78 3.29
CA LEU A 496 24.76 28.89 2.36
C LEU A 496 25.62 30.01 2.99
N GLU A 497 25.46 30.30 4.28
CA GLU A 497 26.31 31.24 5.02
C GLU A 497 27.76 30.75 5.07
N GLN A 498 27.97 29.47 5.40
CA GLN A 498 29.29 28.87 5.40
C GLN A 498 29.94 28.87 4.01
N LEU A 499 29.16 28.61 2.96
CA LEU A 499 29.62 28.71 1.57
C LEU A 499 30.04 30.14 1.22
N TYR A 500 29.22 31.14 1.60
CA TYR A 500 29.54 32.55 1.42
C TYR A 500 30.84 32.94 2.12
N GLU A 501 30.98 32.63 3.41
CA GLU A 501 32.17 32.96 4.20
C GLU A 501 33.42 32.21 3.69
N GLY A 502 33.26 30.94 3.32
CA GLY A 502 34.31 30.09 2.77
C GLY A 502 34.84 30.61 1.42
N LEU A 503 33.98 31.08 0.53
CA LEU A 503 34.38 31.70 -0.73
C LEU A 503 34.95 33.12 -0.52
N HIS A 504 34.31 33.92 0.33
CA HIS A 504 34.73 35.30 0.60
C HIS A 504 36.12 35.38 1.22
N SER A 505 36.43 34.49 2.17
CA SER A 505 37.78 34.39 2.77
C SER A 505 38.88 34.03 1.76
N ARG A 506 38.51 33.45 0.61
CA ARG A 506 39.41 33.13 -0.51
C ARG A 506 39.44 34.22 -1.59
N GLY A 507 38.72 35.33 -1.39
CA GLY A 507 38.58 36.41 -2.37
C GLY A 507 37.73 36.04 -3.59
N ILE A 508 36.86 35.03 -3.46
CA ILE A 508 35.94 34.59 -4.51
C ILE A 508 34.56 35.16 -4.19
N ALA A 509 33.93 35.86 -5.14
CA ALA A 509 32.58 36.38 -4.97
C ALA A 509 31.53 35.27 -5.09
N LEU A 510 30.44 35.35 -4.33
CA LEU A 510 29.28 34.46 -4.45
C LEU A 510 28.08 35.27 -4.94
N TYR A 511 27.49 34.84 -6.06
CA TYR A 511 26.31 35.45 -6.65
C TYR A 511 25.14 34.47 -6.63
N LEU A 512 23.95 34.96 -6.27
CA LEU A 512 22.70 34.22 -6.33
C LEU A 512 21.87 34.72 -7.50
N SER A 513 21.55 33.82 -8.43
CA SER A 513 20.71 34.13 -9.58
C SER A 513 19.38 33.40 -9.51
N GLY A 514 18.27 34.10 -9.77
CA GLY A 514 16.97 33.45 -10.00
C GLY A 514 16.28 32.87 -8.78
N ALA A 515 16.64 33.35 -7.58
CA ALA A 515 15.95 32.94 -6.35
C ALA A 515 14.46 33.31 -6.44
N ILE A 516 13.58 32.32 -6.26
CA ILE A 516 12.13 32.53 -6.27
C ILE A 516 11.66 33.26 -5.00
N GLY A 517 10.47 33.85 -5.05
CA GLY A 517 9.92 34.70 -3.98
C GLY A 517 10.05 34.12 -2.57
N PRO A 518 9.55 32.90 -2.28
CA PRO A 518 9.62 32.32 -0.94
C PRO A 518 11.06 32.18 -0.39
N VAL A 519 12.00 31.74 -1.23
CA VAL A 519 13.41 31.59 -0.84
C VAL A 519 14.05 32.95 -0.58
N ARG A 520 13.77 33.93 -1.45
CA ARG A 520 14.28 35.30 -1.25
C ARG A 520 13.72 35.95 0.01
N ASP A 521 12.43 35.79 0.29
CA ASP A 521 11.80 36.32 1.50
C ASP A 521 12.39 35.66 2.76
N PHE A 522 12.83 34.41 2.67
CA PHE A 522 13.55 33.75 3.76
C PHE A 522 14.97 34.31 3.93
N LEU A 523 15.73 34.49 2.82
CA LEU A 523 17.07 35.09 2.83
C LEU A 523 17.09 36.55 3.32
N PHE A 524 16.06 37.32 3.00
CA PHE A 524 15.90 38.69 3.48
C PHE A 524 15.64 38.70 4.98
N ARG A 525 14.66 37.91 5.46
CA ARG A 525 14.34 37.82 6.89
C ARG A 525 15.48 37.28 7.75
N SER A 526 16.38 36.49 7.18
CA SER A 526 17.58 36.01 7.90
C SER A 526 18.70 37.03 7.98
N GLY A 527 18.65 38.12 7.20
CA GLY A 527 19.71 39.12 7.11
C GLY A 527 20.90 38.70 6.23
N LEU A 528 20.91 37.48 5.68
CA LEU A 528 21.98 37.05 4.78
C LEU A 528 22.02 37.90 3.50
N MET A 529 20.85 38.28 2.99
CA MET A 529 20.74 39.12 1.81
C MET A 529 21.42 40.49 2.00
N GLU A 530 21.26 41.10 3.18
CA GLU A 530 21.95 42.35 3.54
C GLU A 530 23.46 42.15 3.70
N ARG A 531 23.89 41.04 4.30
CA ARG A 531 25.31 40.70 4.47
C ARG A 531 26.04 40.45 3.15
N MET A 532 25.36 39.87 2.17
CA MET A 532 25.90 39.64 0.81
C MET A 532 25.88 40.93 -0.03
N GLY A 533 24.94 41.83 0.25
CA GLY A 533 24.73 43.09 -0.46
C GLY A 533 23.88 42.91 -1.73
N ALA A 534 23.16 43.97 -2.13
CA ALA A 534 22.25 43.94 -3.27
C ALA A 534 22.94 43.51 -4.59
N GLU A 535 24.22 43.83 -4.73
CA GLU A 535 25.07 43.48 -5.88
C GLU A 535 25.38 41.98 -6.00
N ALA A 536 24.99 41.17 -5.00
CA ALA A 536 25.17 39.73 -5.02
C ALA A 536 23.95 38.96 -5.55
N HIS A 537 22.84 39.66 -5.85
CA HIS A 537 21.56 39.03 -6.21
C HIS A 537 21.10 39.46 -7.60
N PHE A 538 20.78 38.49 -8.46
CA PHE A 538 20.43 38.71 -9.86
C PHE A 538 19.17 37.95 -10.27
N LEU A 539 18.44 38.47 -11.26
CA LEU A 539 17.30 37.75 -11.85
C LEU A 539 17.75 36.69 -12.86
N SER A 540 18.88 36.91 -13.55
CA SER A 540 19.41 35.98 -14.54
C SER A 540 20.91 35.76 -14.41
N ILE A 541 21.37 34.57 -14.81
CA ILE A 541 22.79 34.20 -14.81
C ILE A 541 23.58 35.18 -15.70
N GLN A 542 22.98 35.60 -16.82
CA GLN A 542 23.62 36.53 -17.76
C GLN A 542 23.89 37.90 -17.13
N ASP A 543 23.04 38.37 -16.24
CA ASP A 543 23.23 39.64 -15.53
C ASP A 543 24.35 39.53 -14.50
N ALA A 544 24.43 38.39 -13.79
CA ALA A 544 25.53 38.11 -12.86
C ALA A 544 26.89 38.08 -13.58
N ILE A 545 26.97 37.42 -14.75
CA ILE A 545 28.19 37.38 -15.58
C ILE A 545 28.59 38.78 -16.05
N ARG A 546 27.63 39.55 -16.57
CA ARG A 546 27.90 40.93 -17.02
C ARG A 546 28.41 41.80 -15.89
N TYR A 547 27.76 41.77 -14.74
CA TYR A 547 28.19 42.52 -13.56
C TYR A 547 29.62 42.18 -13.15
N HIS A 548 29.98 40.90 -13.18
CA HIS A 548 31.33 40.44 -12.86
C HIS A 548 32.40 40.99 -13.82
N HIS A 549 32.17 40.92 -15.14
CA HIS A 549 33.15 41.39 -16.12
C HIS A 549 33.19 42.91 -16.25
N ASP A 550 32.06 43.60 -16.11
CA ASP A 550 31.95 45.06 -16.25
C ASP A 550 32.43 45.82 -14.98
N ARG A 551 33.03 45.11 -14.00
CA ARG A 551 33.60 45.66 -12.75
C ARG A 551 32.63 46.48 -11.91
N GLY A 552 31.36 46.13 -11.90
CA GLY A 552 30.39 46.65 -10.92
C GLY A 552 29.91 48.09 -11.15
N GLU A 553 29.73 48.54 -12.40
CA GLU A 553 28.89 49.71 -12.65
C GLU A 553 27.43 49.40 -12.27
N PRO A 554 26.85 50.03 -11.22
CA PRO A 554 25.49 49.72 -10.80
C PRO A 554 24.52 50.20 -11.88
N ARG A 555 23.74 49.27 -12.45
CA ARG A 555 22.59 49.62 -13.29
C ARG A 555 21.33 49.22 -12.54
N ASP A 556 20.29 50.05 -12.60
CA ASP A 556 18.97 49.93 -11.93
C ASP A 556 18.23 48.58 -12.12
N TRP A 557 18.76 47.69 -12.96
CA TRP A 557 18.18 46.43 -13.40
C TRP A 557 18.40 45.28 -12.40
N SER A 558 19.29 45.43 -11.40
CA SER A 558 19.56 44.44 -10.33
C SER A 558 18.59 44.53 -9.14
N ARG A 559 18.01 45.71 -8.86
CA ARG A 559 17.01 45.92 -7.79
C ARG A 559 15.82 44.95 -7.80
N PRO A 560 15.25 44.54 -8.95
CA PRO A 560 14.13 43.61 -8.98
C PRO A 560 14.50 42.20 -8.48
N ALA A 561 15.78 41.87 -8.32
CA ALA A 561 16.21 40.63 -7.70
C ALA A 561 16.07 40.65 -6.17
N VAL A 562 16.15 41.83 -5.55
CA VAL A 562 16.03 42.02 -4.09
C VAL A 562 14.57 42.12 -3.63
N GLN A 563 13.72 42.84 -4.37
CA GLN A 563 12.26 43.04 -4.12
C GLN A 563 11.85 43.49 -2.71
N HIS A 564 12.80 43.91 -1.89
CA HIS A 564 12.58 44.51 -0.58
C HIS A 564 13.31 45.85 -0.62
N ASP A 565 12.54 46.95 -0.57
CA ASP A 565 13.03 48.33 -0.54
C ASP A 565 13.21 48.81 0.91
#